data_AF-A0A1J4V7S8-F1
#
_entry.id   AF-A0A1J4V7S8-F1
#
_cell.length_a   1.000
_cell.length_b   1.000
_cell.length_c   1.000
_cell.angle_alpha   90.00
_cell.angle_beta   90.00
_cell.angle_gamma   90.00
#
_symmetry.space_group_name_H-M   'P 1'
#
loop_
_entity.id
_entity.type
_entity.pdbx_description
1 polymer ?
#
loop_
_entity_poly.entity_id
_entity_poly.type
_entity_poly.pdbx_seq_one_letter_code
_entity_poly.pdbx_strand_id
1 'polypeptide(L)'
;MKKIMVLVALVAFAAGIIFICSDTAIAAAKDKSKEAAVPAKVAAAPEGKVVCKFKDKDQMTEFEQLYVAKQATFGRMSVLQAYFSLEQNNLQEIDKQMDKKFNFKMDPSKMYDLNRDAMEIKEVGDVPKQPAPAAQQ
;
A
#
# COMPACT_ATOMS: atom_id res chain seq x y z
N MET A 1 38.09 20.36 -7.23
CA MET A 1 36.79 20.90 -7.68
C MET A 1 35.64 19.89 -7.59
N LYS A 2 35.76 18.62 -8.07
CA LYS A 2 34.70 17.60 -7.94
C LYS A 2 34.26 17.27 -6.48
N LYS A 3 35.19 17.22 -5.53
CA LYS A 3 34.89 16.91 -4.11
C LYS A 3 34.10 18.00 -3.38
N ILE A 4 34.14 19.24 -3.87
CA ILE A 4 33.42 20.37 -3.26
C ILE A 4 31.96 20.40 -3.74
N MET A 5 31.70 20.07 -5.02
CA MET A 5 30.31 19.96 -5.51
C MET A 5 29.53 18.83 -4.85
N VAL A 6 30.17 17.71 -4.51
CA VAL A 6 29.51 16.59 -3.83
C VAL A 6 29.11 16.96 -2.39
N LEU A 7 29.93 17.76 -1.70
CA LEU A 7 29.62 18.20 -0.33
C LEU A 7 28.44 19.20 -0.29
N VAL A 8 28.35 20.10 -1.29
CA VAL A 8 27.27 21.08 -1.39
C VAL A 8 25.92 20.41 -1.75
N ALA A 9 25.94 19.37 -2.58
CA ALA A 9 24.74 18.60 -2.93
C ALA A 9 24.17 17.82 -1.73
N LEU A 10 25.03 17.33 -0.83
CA LEU A 10 24.63 16.55 0.35
C LEU A 10 24.01 17.42 1.44
N VAL A 11 24.48 18.66 1.60
CA VAL A 11 23.93 19.63 2.56
C VAL A 11 22.56 20.17 2.08
N ALA A 12 22.37 20.36 0.77
CA ALA A 12 21.08 20.77 0.22
C ALA A 12 20.00 19.68 0.37
N PHE A 13 20.38 18.39 0.27
CA PHE A 13 19.44 17.28 0.43
C PHE A 13 19.01 17.06 1.90
N ALA A 14 19.94 17.26 2.85
CA ALA A 14 19.63 17.17 4.29
C ALA A 14 18.71 18.33 4.77
N ALA A 15 18.89 19.54 4.24
CA ALA A 15 17.99 20.67 4.54
C ALA A 15 16.60 20.53 3.90
N GLY A 16 16.52 19.95 2.69
CA GLY A 16 15.26 19.71 1.99
C GLY A 16 14.35 18.69 2.67
N ILE A 17 14.92 17.65 3.30
CA ILE A 17 14.13 16.63 4.02
C ILE A 17 13.56 17.19 5.33
N ILE A 18 14.28 18.08 6.03
CA ILE A 18 13.80 18.72 7.27
C ILE A 18 12.67 19.72 6.99
N PHE A 19 12.68 20.39 5.83
CA PHE A 19 11.65 21.36 5.45
C PHE A 19 10.28 20.70 5.17
N ILE A 20 10.24 19.55 4.50
CA ILE A 20 8.98 18.89 4.11
C ILE A 20 8.25 18.26 5.32
N CYS A 21 8.97 17.90 6.39
CA CYS A 21 8.33 17.44 7.63
C CYS A 21 7.73 18.57 8.48
N SER A 22 8.05 19.84 8.19
CA SER A 22 7.66 20.98 9.02
C SER A 22 6.37 21.67 8.56
N ASP A 23 6.05 21.64 7.26
CA ASP A 23 4.92 22.42 6.72
C ASP A 23 3.53 21.80 6.96
N THR A 24 3.41 20.49 7.22
CA THR A 24 2.11 19.89 7.58
C THR A 24 1.69 20.23 9.01
N ALA A 25 2.59 20.77 9.85
CA ALA A 25 2.30 21.13 11.24
C ALA A 25 1.99 22.64 11.43
N ILE A 26 2.32 23.51 10.47
CA ILE A 26 2.27 24.97 10.65
C ILE A 26 1.03 25.63 10.01
N ALA A 27 0.16 24.88 9.35
CA ALA A 27 -1.11 25.43 8.83
C ALA A 27 -2.24 25.54 9.88
N ALA A 28 -2.07 24.98 11.09
CA ALA A 28 -3.12 24.91 12.12
C ALA A 28 -2.87 25.79 13.35
N ALA A 29 -1.92 26.73 13.32
CA ALA A 29 -1.58 27.56 14.47
C ALA A 29 -1.61 29.05 14.13
N LYS A 30 -2.83 29.57 13.93
CA LYS A 30 -3.06 31.02 13.95
C LYS A 30 -4.27 31.37 14.82
N ASP A 31 -4.22 30.98 16.08
CA ASP A 31 -4.77 31.82 17.14
C ASP A 31 -4.26 31.39 18.53
N LYS A 32 -3.90 32.41 19.31
CA LYS A 32 -3.75 32.44 20.77
C LYS A 32 -2.75 31.52 21.51
N SER A 33 -1.87 32.26 22.17
CA SER A 33 -1.47 32.12 23.57
C SER A 33 -0.17 31.39 23.88
N LYS A 34 0.65 32.17 24.58
CA LYS A 34 1.95 31.90 25.15
C LYS A 34 1.78 30.98 26.35
N GLU A 35 2.06 29.71 26.19
CA GLU A 35 2.30 28.78 27.30
C GLU A 35 3.52 27.94 26.97
N ALA A 36 4.52 27.97 27.85
CA ALA A 36 5.75 27.21 27.69
C ALA A 36 5.39 25.72 27.76
N ALA A 37 5.35 25.08 26.59
CA ALA A 37 5.17 23.64 26.49
C ALA A 37 6.39 22.95 27.11
N VAL A 38 6.22 22.46 28.34
CA VAL A 38 7.06 21.41 28.91
C VAL A 38 7.10 20.29 27.86
N PRO A 39 8.29 19.80 27.45
CA PRO A 39 8.35 18.73 26.47
C PRO A 39 7.56 17.55 27.05
N ALA A 40 6.46 17.21 26.37
CA ALA A 40 5.67 16.05 26.71
C ALA A 40 6.62 14.86 26.72
N LYS A 41 6.86 14.31 27.90
CA LYS A 41 7.64 13.09 28.10
C LYS A 41 6.99 12.03 27.22
N VAL A 42 7.61 11.75 26.07
CA VAL A 42 7.20 10.66 25.19
C VAL A 42 7.16 9.42 26.07
N ALA A 43 5.96 8.91 26.30
CA ALA A 43 5.78 7.68 27.06
C ALA A 43 6.67 6.63 26.39
N ALA A 44 7.61 6.08 27.16
CA ALA A 44 8.48 5.03 26.67
C ALA A 44 7.60 3.91 26.13
N ALA A 45 7.78 3.56 24.85
CA ALA A 45 7.10 2.44 24.27
C ALA A 45 7.36 1.20 25.16
N PRO A 46 6.34 0.37 25.43
CA PRO A 46 6.50 -0.76 26.34
C PRO A 46 7.69 -1.61 25.87
N GLU A 47 8.63 -1.86 26.78
CA GLU A 47 9.78 -2.71 26.49
C GLU A 47 9.25 -4.07 26.01
N GLY A 48 9.53 -4.40 24.76
CA GLY A 48 8.99 -5.59 24.11
C GLY A 48 9.42 -6.87 24.82
N LYS A 49 8.54 -7.87 24.88
CA LYS A 49 8.85 -9.20 25.41
C LYS A 49 9.91 -9.87 24.52
N VAL A 50 10.97 -10.41 25.13
CA VAL A 50 11.92 -11.29 24.43
C VAL A 50 11.21 -12.59 24.03
N VAL A 51 11.00 -12.80 22.73
CA VAL A 51 10.31 -13.99 22.18
C VAL A 51 11.24 -15.01 21.53
N CYS A 52 12.47 -14.60 21.19
CA CYS A 52 13.47 -15.48 20.60
C CYS A 52 14.87 -15.02 21.03
N LYS A 53 15.78 -15.98 21.24
CA LYS A 53 17.21 -15.74 21.49
C LYS A 53 18.01 -16.57 20.49
N PHE A 54 19.07 -15.98 19.95
CA PHE A 54 19.98 -16.64 19.02
C PHE A 54 21.21 -17.17 19.78
N LYS A 55 21.77 -18.28 19.29
CA LYS A 55 22.96 -18.92 19.86
C LYS A 55 24.22 -18.11 19.59
N ASP A 56 24.33 -17.57 18.38
CA ASP A 56 25.48 -16.82 17.89
C ASP A 56 25.06 -15.77 16.84
N LYS A 57 26.05 -15.03 16.35
CA LYS A 57 25.86 -13.94 15.40
C LYS A 57 25.47 -14.44 14.01
N ASP A 58 25.94 -15.62 13.61
CA ASP A 58 25.65 -16.17 12.28
C ASP A 58 24.18 -16.57 12.20
N GLN A 59 23.68 -17.26 13.24
CA GLN A 59 22.25 -17.59 13.35
C GLN A 59 21.37 -16.34 13.39
N MET A 60 21.80 -15.27 14.08
CA MET A 60 21.07 -14.01 14.10
C MET A 60 21.00 -13.37 12.70
N THR A 61 22.11 -13.40 11.95
CA THR A 61 22.20 -12.79 10.61
C THR A 61 21.31 -13.54 9.61
N GLU A 62 21.32 -14.87 9.63
CA GLU A 62 20.42 -15.69 8.81
C GLU A 62 18.95 -15.42 9.13
N PHE A 63 18.62 -15.33 10.42
CA PHE A 63 17.27 -14.99 10.84
C PHE A 63 16.85 -13.60 10.36
N GLU A 64 17.73 -12.60 10.48
CA GLU A 64 17.43 -11.23 10.08
C GLU A 64 17.05 -11.13 8.60
N GLN A 65 17.78 -11.83 7.72
CA GLN A 65 17.47 -11.86 6.29
C GLN A 65 16.05 -12.41 6.02
N LEU A 66 15.71 -13.54 6.65
CA LEU A 66 14.39 -14.15 6.52
C LEU A 66 13.29 -13.28 7.14
N TYR A 67 13.57 -12.67 8.30
CA TYR A 67 12.64 -11.80 9.00
C TYR A 67 12.27 -10.59 8.16
N VAL A 68 13.27 -9.88 7.62
CA VAL A 68 13.05 -8.71 6.74
C VAL A 68 12.28 -9.12 5.49
N ALA A 69 12.66 -10.23 4.84
CA ALA A 69 11.96 -10.73 3.67
C ALA A 69 10.49 -11.08 3.96
N LYS A 70 10.23 -11.70 5.12
CA LYS A 70 8.87 -12.07 5.57
C LYS A 70 8.03 -10.83 5.88
N GLN A 71 8.57 -9.85 6.59
CA GLN A 71 7.86 -8.61 6.90
C GLN A 71 7.54 -7.80 5.64
N ALA A 72 8.50 -7.70 4.71
CA ALA A 72 8.25 -7.05 3.42
C ALA A 72 7.16 -7.76 2.62
N THR A 73 7.12 -9.10 2.68
CA THR A 73 6.07 -9.89 2.02
C THR A 73 4.71 -9.69 2.67
N PHE A 74 4.63 -9.68 4.00
CA PHE A 74 3.38 -9.33 4.71
C PHE A 74 2.88 -7.95 4.32
N GLY A 75 3.76 -6.94 4.30
CA GLY A 75 3.40 -5.59 3.86
C GLY A 75 2.81 -5.57 2.45
N ARG A 76 3.46 -6.22 1.48
CA ARG A 76 2.95 -6.33 0.10
C ARG A 76 1.59 -7.02 0.03
N MET A 77 1.40 -8.13 0.76
CA MET A 77 0.12 -8.85 0.78
C MET A 77 -1.00 -8.00 1.36
N SER A 78 -0.75 -7.26 2.45
CA SER A 78 -1.75 -6.36 3.03
C SER A 78 -2.18 -5.27 2.05
N VAL A 79 -1.24 -4.71 1.30
CA VAL A 79 -1.54 -3.72 0.24
C VAL A 79 -2.37 -4.35 -0.88
N LEU A 80 -1.97 -5.51 -1.40
CA LEU A 80 -2.71 -6.22 -2.44
C LEU A 80 -4.12 -6.59 -2.00
N GLN A 81 -4.30 -7.02 -0.75
CA GLN A 81 -5.61 -7.32 -0.18
C GLN A 81 -6.49 -6.07 -0.14
N ALA A 82 -5.94 -4.92 0.27
CA ALA A 82 -6.67 -3.66 0.28
C ALA A 82 -7.11 -3.26 -1.14
N TYR A 83 -6.22 -3.37 -2.14
CA TYR A 83 -6.57 -3.12 -3.54
C TYR A 83 -7.64 -4.09 -4.04
N PHE A 84 -7.51 -5.38 -3.74
CA PHE A 84 -8.51 -6.37 -4.13
C PHE A 84 -9.90 -6.05 -3.56
N SER A 85 -9.98 -5.68 -2.28
CA SER A 85 -11.24 -5.28 -1.66
C SER A 85 -11.82 -4.01 -2.29
N LEU A 86 -10.98 -3.04 -2.65
CA LEU A 86 -11.41 -1.83 -3.35
C LEU A 86 -12.03 -2.17 -4.71
N GLU A 87 -11.34 -2.98 -5.53
CA GLU A 87 -11.85 -3.37 -6.85
C GLU A 87 -13.13 -4.20 -6.75
N GLN A 88 -13.24 -5.07 -5.75
CA GLN A 88 -14.47 -5.85 -5.53
C GLN A 88 -15.67 -4.95 -5.24
N ASN A 89 -15.48 -3.88 -4.44
CA ASN A 89 -16.52 -2.90 -4.16
C ASN A 89 -16.87 -2.09 -5.42
N ASN A 90 -15.87 -1.71 -6.22
CA ASN A 90 -16.09 -1.01 -7.48
C ASN A 90 -16.93 -1.85 -8.44
N LEU A 91 -16.61 -3.14 -8.60
CA LEU A 91 -17.38 -4.07 -9.44
C LEU A 91 -18.84 -4.17 -8.98
N GLN A 92 -19.07 -4.33 -7.67
CA GLN A 92 -20.44 -4.36 -7.13
C GLN A 92 -21.23 -3.08 -7.42
N GLU A 93 -20.57 -1.92 -7.38
CA GLU A 93 -21.22 -0.66 -7.71
C GLU A 93 -21.51 -0.53 -9.21
N ILE A 94 -20.59 -0.97 -10.06
CA ILE A 94 -20.81 -1.05 -11.51
C ILE A 94 -22.00 -1.96 -11.82
N ASP A 95 -22.06 -3.15 -11.23
CA ASP A 95 -23.16 -4.09 -11.42
C ASP A 95 -24.52 -3.48 -11.02
N LYS A 96 -24.57 -2.79 -9.88
CA LYS A 96 -25.78 -2.06 -9.45
C LYS A 96 -26.20 -0.99 -10.47
N GLN A 97 -25.24 -0.26 -11.02
CA GLN A 97 -25.53 0.77 -12.02
C GLN A 97 -26.00 0.16 -13.33
N MET A 98 -25.43 -0.97 -13.76
CA MET A 98 -25.84 -1.68 -14.96
C MET A 98 -27.26 -2.23 -14.82
N ASP A 99 -27.55 -2.89 -13.70
CA ASP A 99 -28.89 -3.42 -13.40
C ASP A 99 -29.91 -2.28 -13.33
N LYS A 100 -29.61 -1.21 -12.60
CA LYS A 100 -30.53 -0.09 -12.42
C LYS A 100 -30.82 0.69 -13.71
N LYS A 101 -29.81 0.93 -14.55
CA LYS A 101 -29.94 1.77 -15.75
C LYS A 101 -30.38 0.99 -16.98
N PHE A 102 -30.01 -0.28 -17.08
CA PHE A 102 -30.20 -1.08 -18.28
C PHE A 102 -30.96 -2.39 -18.03
N ASN A 103 -31.32 -2.70 -16.78
CA ASN A 103 -31.93 -3.98 -16.38
C ASN A 103 -31.12 -5.18 -16.88
N PHE A 104 -29.79 -5.05 -16.85
CA PHE A 104 -28.84 -6.02 -17.37
C PHE A 104 -27.80 -6.34 -16.32
N LYS A 105 -27.55 -7.64 -16.12
CA LYS A 105 -26.53 -8.18 -15.21
C LYS A 105 -25.55 -9.00 -16.02
N MET A 106 -24.27 -8.64 -15.96
CA MET A 106 -23.22 -9.44 -16.58
C MET A 106 -22.90 -10.64 -15.71
N ASP A 107 -22.77 -11.81 -16.33
CA ASP A 107 -22.24 -13.01 -15.69
C ASP A 107 -20.70 -12.98 -15.74
N PRO A 108 -19.98 -12.95 -14.60
CA PRO A 108 -18.52 -12.91 -14.59
C PRO A 108 -17.86 -14.18 -15.15
N SER A 109 -18.63 -15.25 -15.38
CA SER A 109 -18.16 -16.47 -16.04
C SER A 109 -18.28 -16.42 -17.57
N LYS A 110 -18.90 -15.38 -18.13
CA LYS A 110 -19.13 -15.21 -19.56
C LYS A 110 -18.28 -14.09 -20.16
N MET A 111 -17.95 -14.25 -21.43
CA MET A 111 -17.39 -13.19 -22.26
C MET A 111 -18.51 -12.53 -23.05
N TYR A 112 -18.39 -11.21 -23.26
CA TYR A 112 -19.38 -10.42 -23.98
C TYR A 112 -18.75 -9.63 -25.12
N ASP A 113 -19.46 -9.52 -26.24
CA ASP A 113 -19.11 -8.66 -27.37
C ASP A 113 -20.16 -7.55 -27.53
N LEU A 114 -19.68 -6.31 -27.68
CA LEU A 114 -20.53 -5.12 -27.85
C LEU A 114 -20.57 -4.74 -29.32
N ASN A 115 -21.69 -5.02 -29.98
CA ASN A 115 -21.93 -4.64 -31.36
C ASN A 115 -22.60 -3.25 -31.41
N ARG A 116 -21.84 -2.24 -31.84
CA ARG A 116 -22.32 -0.85 -31.91
C ARG A 116 -23.25 -0.59 -33.10
N ASP A 117 -23.07 -1.30 -34.21
CA ASP A 117 -23.88 -1.12 -35.42
C ASP A 117 -25.30 -1.66 -35.22
N ALA A 118 -25.40 -2.83 -34.58
CA ALA A 118 -26.67 -3.45 -34.22
C ALA A 118 -27.21 -2.99 -32.83
N MET A 119 -26.46 -2.15 -32.11
CA MET A 119 -26.80 -1.63 -30.78
C MET A 119 -27.14 -2.72 -29.74
N GLU A 120 -26.34 -3.79 -29.71
CA GLU A 120 -26.60 -4.97 -28.87
C GLU A 120 -25.31 -5.48 -28.20
N ILE A 121 -25.48 -6.24 -27.12
CA ILE A 121 -24.40 -6.98 -26.45
C ILE A 121 -24.73 -8.48 -26.50
N LYS A 122 -23.74 -9.31 -26.82
CA LYS A 122 -23.91 -10.77 -26.97
C LYS A 122 -22.94 -11.53 -26.09
N GLU A 123 -23.40 -12.65 -25.53
CA GLU A 123 -22.51 -13.64 -24.94
C GLU A 123 -21.77 -14.40 -26.04
N VAL A 124 -20.45 -14.48 -25.93
CA VAL A 124 -19.58 -15.09 -26.95
C VAL A 124 -18.81 -16.31 -26.45
N GLY A 125 -19.03 -16.72 -25.20
CA GLY A 125 -18.45 -17.94 -24.62
C GLY A 125 -18.18 -17.81 -23.13
N ASP A 126 -17.49 -18.80 -22.58
CA ASP A 126 -17.05 -18.81 -21.17
C ASP A 126 -15.68 -18.14 -21.01
N VAL A 127 -15.45 -17.49 -19.88
CA VAL A 127 -14.12 -16.97 -19.51
C VAL A 127 -13.16 -18.16 -19.34
N PRO A 128 -11.99 -18.16 -20.00
CA PRO A 128 -11.01 -19.23 -19.86
C PRO A 128 -10.60 -19.41 -18.40
N LYS A 129 -10.75 -20.64 -17.88
CA LYS A 129 -10.27 -20.97 -16.54
C LYS A 129 -8.75 -21.01 -16.56
N GLN A 130 -8.12 -20.04 -15.90
CA GLN A 130 -6.68 -20.08 -15.70
C GLN A 130 -6.35 -21.25 -14.75
N PRO A 131 -5.42 -22.16 -15.10
CA PRO A 131 -5.02 -23.22 -14.19
C PRO A 131 -4.45 -22.59 -12.91
N ALA A 132 -4.82 -23.16 -11.75
CA ALA A 132 -4.27 -22.71 -10.48
C ALA A 132 -2.74 -22.76 -10.54
N PRO A 133 -2.02 -21.78 -9.96
CA PRO A 133 -0.57 -21.84 -9.89
C PRO A 133 -0.17 -23.18 -9.27
N ALA A 134 0.72 -23.92 -9.92
CA ALA A 134 1.26 -25.14 -9.33
C ALA A 134 1.82 -24.77 -7.96
N ALA A 135 1.27 -25.39 -6.91
CA ALA A 135 1.81 -25.24 -5.57
C ALA A 135 3.27 -25.69 -5.62
N GLN A 136 4.20 -24.76 -5.50
CA GLN A 136 5.60 -25.08 -5.29
C GLN A 136 5.67 -25.71 -3.89
N GLN A 137 5.81 -27.04 -3.87
CA GLN A 137 6.05 -27.84 -2.66
C GLN A 137 7.44 -27.56 -2.11
#